data_AF-A0A1A8CAD9-F1
#
_entry.id   AF-A0A1A8CAD9-F1
#
_cell.length_a   1.000
_cell.length_b   1.000
_cell.length_c   1.000
_cell.angle_alpha   90.00
_cell.angle_beta   90.00
_cell.angle_gamma   90.00
#
_symmetry.space_group_name_H-M   'P 1'
#
loop_
_entity.id
_entity.type
_entity.pdbx_description
1 polymer ?
#
loop_
_entity_poly.entity_id
_entity_poly.type
_entity_poly.pdbx_seq_one_letter_code
_entity_poly.pdbx_strand_id
1 'polypeptide(L)'
;NKLAYIVTDAPPWYLCILLGTQHCLTAFGGIIAIPLILSQGLCLQLDGLTQSYLISTIFFVSGICTLLQVTFGIRLPILQGGTFTLLAPSMAMLSMPEWTCPAWTQNASLVNTSSAEFVEVWQSRMRALQ
;
A
#
# COMPACT_ATOMS: atom_id res chain seq x y z
N ASN A 1 -27.92 17.57 18.74
CA ASN A 1 -27.46 16.96 17.47
C ASN A 1 -28.02 15.56 17.32
N LYS A 2 -28.99 15.36 16.43
CA LYS A 2 -29.50 14.03 16.07
C LYS A 2 -28.65 13.50 14.90
N LEU A 3 -28.10 12.30 15.02
CA LEU A 3 -27.31 11.67 13.94
C LEU A 3 -28.23 11.45 12.72
N ALA A 4 -27.75 11.77 11.52
CA ALA A 4 -28.51 11.63 10.28
C ALA A 4 -28.64 10.17 9.81
N TYR A 5 -27.67 9.31 10.16
CA TYR A 5 -27.64 7.88 9.87
C TYR A 5 -26.97 7.12 11.03
N ILE A 6 -27.50 5.94 11.37
CA ILE A 6 -26.87 4.98 12.30
C ILE A 6 -26.02 3.97 11.49
N VAL A 7 -25.05 3.30 12.12
CA VAL A 7 -24.17 2.30 11.47
C VAL A 7 -24.91 1.16 10.77
N THR A 8 -26.15 0.88 11.19
CA THR A 8 -27.03 -0.15 10.63
C THR A 8 -27.99 0.37 9.58
N ASP A 9 -28.09 1.69 9.39
CA ASP A 9 -29.00 2.27 8.41
C ASP A 9 -28.37 2.21 7.01
N ALA A 10 -29.11 1.68 6.05
CA ALA A 10 -28.73 1.68 4.65
C ALA A 10 -29.34 2.90 3.94
N PRO A 11 -28.54 3.92 3.57
CA PRO A 11 -29.04 5.03 2.77
C PRO A 11 -29.57 4.57 1.42
N PRO A 12 -30.30 5.43 0.70
CA PRO A 12 -30.64 5.21 -0.70
C PRO A 12 -29.40 4.83 -1.52
N TRP A 13 -29.56 3.92 -2.47
CA TRP A 13 -28.46 3.33 -3.24
C TRP A 13 -27.52 4.38 -3.89
N TYR A 14 -28.06 5.52 -4.33
CA TYR A 14 -27.27 6.61 -4.92
C TYR A 14 -26.36 7.30 -3.88
N LEU A 15 -26.85 7.48 -2.66
CA LEU A 15 -26.06 8.02 -1.54
C LEU A 15 -24.99 7.02 -1.13
N CYS A 16 -25.29 5.72 -1.07
CA CYS A 16 -24.30 4.68 -0.79
C CYS A 16 -23.11 4.72 -1.76
N ILE A 17 -23.36 4.91 -3.06
CA ILE A 17 -22.29 5.03 -4.06
C ILE A 17 -21.45 6.28 -3.82
N LEU A 18 -22.08 7.43 -3.56
CA LEU A 18 -21.36 8.69 -3.29
C LEU A 18 -20.52 8.61 -2.01
N LEU A 19 -21.11 8.16 -0.90
CA LEU A 19 -20.42 8.01 0.38
C LEU A 19 -19.31 6.96 0.30
N GLY A 20 -19.55 5.85 -0.39
CA GLY A 20 -18.53 4.81 -0.63
C GLY A 20 -17.35 5.33 -1.45
N THR A 21 -17.64 6.11 -2.50
CA THR A 21 -16.60 6.78 -3.30
C THR A 21 -15.79 7.77 -2.46
N GLN A 22 -16.47 8.59 -1.67
CA GLN A 22 -15.80 9.53 -0.75
C GLN A 22 -14.92 8.80 0.27
N HIS A 23 -15.40 7.69 0.82
CA HIS A 23 -14.63 6.88 1.78
C HIS A 23 -13.38 6.27 1.12
N CYS A 24 -13.53 5.72 -0.09
CA CYS A 24 -12.43 5.19 -0.88
C CYS A 24 -11.38 6.26 -1.21
N LEU A 25 -11.80 7.43 -1.71
CA LEU A 25 -10.91 8.56 -2.03
C LEU A 25 -10.17 9.09 -0.80
N THR A 26 -10.82 9.09 0.37
CA THR A 26 -10.18 9.51 1.62
C THR A 26 -9.11 8.51 2.06
N ALA A 27 -9.41 7.21 1.96
CA ALA A 27 -8.47 6.14 2.31
C ALA A 27 -7.31 6.01 1.30
N PHE A 28 -7.55 6.36 0.03
CA PHE A 28 -6.57 6.29 -1.05
C PHE A 28 -5.24 6.98 -0.71
N GLY A 29 -5.31 8.17 -0.09
CA GLY A 29 -4.12 8.92 0.33
C GLY A 29 -3.26 8.16 1.35
N GLY A 30 -3.91 7.50 2.31
CA GLY A 30 -3.21 6.68 3.31
C GLY A 30 -2.61 5.41 2.71
N ILE A 31 -3.34 4.75 1.81
CA ILE A 31 -2.90 3.50 1.19
C ILE A 31 -1.70 3.70 0.26
N ILE A 32 -1.61 4.82 -0.46
CA ILE A 32 -0.48 5.12 -1.35
C ILE A 32 0.76 5.53 -0.59
N ALA A 33 0.61 6.22 0.54
CA ALA A 33 1.75 6.69 1.31
C ALA A 33 2.66 5.53 1.77
N ILE A 34 2.07 4.39 2.14
CA ILE A 34 2.81 3.22 2.66
C ILE A 34 3.80 2.64 1.63
N PRO A 35 3.38 2.17 0.43
CA PRO A 35 4.30 1.67 -0.59
C PRO A 35 5.24 2.75 -1.13
N LEU A 36 4.86 4.03 -1.10
CA LEU A 36 5.73 5.11 -1.56
C LEU A 36 6.90 5.36 -0.60
N ILE A 37 6.66 5.21 0.71
CA ILE A 37 7.73 5.29 1.70
C ILE A 37 8.56 4.00 1.65
N LEU A 38 7.90 2.85 1.54
CA LEU A 38 8.58 1.56 1.47
C LEU A 38 9.44 1.41 0.20
N SER A 39 9.01 1.95 -0.94
CA SER A 39 9.79 1.93 -2.18
C SER A 39 11.15 2.61 -2.01
N GLN A 40 11.26 3.56 -1.06
CA GLN A 40 12.53 4.20 -0.77
C GLN A 40 13.55 3.27 -0.11
N GLY A 41 13.10 2.41 0.81
CA GLY A 41 13.95 1.39 1.45
C GLY A 41 14.21 0.17 0.56
N LEU A 42 13.34 -0.07 -0.43
CA LEU A 42 13.48 -1.15 -1.43
C LEU A 42 14.38 -0.77 -2.61
N CYS A 43 14.87 0.47 -2.68
CA CYS A 43 15.66 1.00 -3.79
C CYS A 43 14.89 1.06 -5.13
N LEU A 44 13.56 1.26 -5.06
CA LEU A 44 12.63 1.25 -6.21
C LEU A 44 12.27 2.66 -6.73
N GLN A 45 12.91 3.72 -6.25
CA GLN A 45 12.53 5.11 -6.56
C GLN A 45 12.56 5.45 -8.06
N LEU A 46 13.39 4.73 -8.84
CA LEU A 46 13.59 4.97 -10.26
C LEU A 46 12.71 4.09 -11.16
N ASP A 47 12.04 3.08 -10.60
CA ASP A 47 11.19 2.16 -11.36
C ASP A 47 9.71 2.41 -11.09
N GLY A 48 9.16 3.40 -11.81
CA GLY A 48 7.75 3.75 -11.72
C GLY A 48 6.81 2.60 -12.08
N LEU A 49 7.23 1.66 -12.93
CA LEU A 49 6.41 0.51 -13.31
C LEU A 49 6.27 -0.46 -12.14
N THR A 50 7.38 -0.90 -11.55
CA THR A 50 7.34 -1.81 -10.38
C THR A 50 6.69 -1.14 -9.17
N GLN A 51 6.94 0.16 -8.96
CA GLN A 51 6.26 0.91 -7.90
C GLN A 51 4.73 0.93 -8.10
N SER A 52 4.26 1.19 -9.32
CA SER A 52 2.82 1.17 -9.63
C SER A 52 2.21 -0.22 -9.44
N TYR A 53 2.95 -1.27 -9.79
CA TYR A 53 2.54 -2.65 -9.57
C TYR A 53 2.36 -2.98 -8.08
N LEU A 54 3.29 -2.51 -7.23
CA LEU A 54 3.20 -2.68 -5.78
C LEU A 54 1.98 -1.95 -5.20
N ILE A 55 1.75 -0.72 -5.64
CA ILE A 55 0.58 0.09 -5.23
C ILE A 55 -0.72 -0.63 -5.64
N SER A 56 -0.84 -1.07 -6.89
CA SER A 56 -2.01 -1.80 -7.39
C SER A 56 -2.25 -3.09 -6.61
N THR A 57 -1.19 -3.83 -6.27
CA THR A 57 -1.29 -5.06 -5.49
C THR A 57 -1.82 -4.79 -4.08
N ILE A 58 -1.33 -3.76 -3.39
CA ILE A 58 -1.81 -3.37 -2.06
C ILE A 58 -3.28 -2.95 -2.11
N PHE A 59 -3.69 -2.17 -3.11
CA PHE A 59 -5.10 -1.81 -3.31
C PHE A 59 -5.98 -3.03 -3.55
N PHE A 60 -5.53 -3.95 -4.39
CA PHE A 60 -6.26 -5.17 -4.71
C PHE A 60 -6.45 -6.05 -3.46
N VAL A 61 -5.37 -6.30 -2.72
CA VAL A 61 -5.41 -7.08 -1.47
C VAL A 61 -6.25 -6.37 -0.41
N SER A 62 -6.12 -5.05 -0.25
CA SER A 62 -6.95 -4.23 0.64
C SER A 62 -8.46 -4.34 0.30
N GLY A 63 -8.80 -4.32 -0.98
CA GLY A 63 -10.17 -4.55 -1.46
C GLY A 63 -10.69 -5.93 -1.09
N ILE A 64 -9.89 -6.99 -1.31
CA ILE A 64 -10.26 -8.36 -0.93
C ILE A 64 -10.45 -8.46 0.59
N CYS A 65 -9.53 -7.93 1.39
CA CYS A 65 -9.65 -7.92 2.85
C CYS A 65 -10.93 -7.20 3.31
N THR A 66 -11.25 -6.05 2.70
CA THR A 66 -12.47 -5.30 2.99
C THR A 66 -13.73 -6.09 2.62
N LEU A 67 -13.74 -6.77 1.46
CA LEU A 67 -14.86 -7.64 1.07
C LEU A 67 -15.03 -8.81 2.05
N LEU A 68 -13.93 -9.45 2.45
CA LEU A 68 -13.96 -10.53 3.45
C LEU A 68 -14.47 -10.02 4.81
N GLN A 69 -14.05 -8.83 5.23
CA GLN A 69 -14.48 -8.21 6.49
C GLN A 69 -15.98 -7.90 6.51
N VAL A 70 -16.52 -7.43 5.39
CA VAL A 70 -17.94 -7.08 5.26
C VAL A 70 -18.82 -8.32 5.07
N THR A 71 -18.31 -9.40 4.44
CA THR A 71 -19.09 -10.62 4.15
C THR A 71 -19.02 -11.68 5.26
N PHE A 72 -17.82 -12.01 5.74
CA PHE A 72 -17.57 -13.07 6.73
C PHE A 72 -17.09 -12.54 8.09
N GLY A 73 -16.50 -11.36 8.13
CA GLY A 73 -16.02 -10.74 9.35
C GLY A 73 -17.14 -10.16 10.21
N ILE A 74 -16.86 -9.03 10.84
CA ILE A 74 -17.79 -8.37 11.76
C ILE A 74 -19.01 -7.75 11.06
N ARG A 75 -19.08 -7.79 9.72
CA ARG A 75 -20.16 -7.21 8.89
C ARG A 75 -20.35 -5.70 9.08
N LEU A 76 -19.32 -5.01 9.59
CA LEU A 76 -19.27 -3.56 9.58
C LEU A 76 -18.54 -3.05 8.33
N PRO A 77 -18.99 -1.93 7.75
CA PRO A 77 -18.34 -1.28 6.61
C PRO A 77 -17.05 -0.58 7.06
N ILE A 78 -15.99 -1.37 7.26
CA ILE A 78 -14.65 -0.88 7.62
C ILE A 78 -13.71 -1.13 6.46
N LEU A 79 -13.08 -0.07 5.95
CA LEU A 79 -12.05 -0.17 4.94
C LEU A 79 -10.74 -0.63 5.57
N GLN A 80 -10.25 -1.78 5.15
CA GLN A 80 -9.08 -2.43 5.72
C GLN A 80 -7.88 -2.26 4.78
N GLY A 81 -6.84 -1.57 5.24
CA GLY A 81 -5.63 -1.27 4.46
C GLY A 81 -4.34 -1.65 5.20
N GLY A 82 -3.20 -1.34 4.58
CA GLY A 82 -1.89 -1.51 5.22
C GLY A 82 -1.76 -0.66 6.49
N THR A 83 -1.01 -1.15 7.48
CA THR A 83 -0.85 -0.45 8.76
C THR A 83 0.49 0.29 8.83
N PHE A 84 0.45 1.60 9.12
CA PHE A 84 1.65 2.42 9.33
C PHE A 84 2.53 1.93 10.50
N THR A 85 1.98 1.16 11.43
CA THR A 85 2.75 0.57 12.54
C THR A 85 3.81 -0.41 12.06
N LEU A 86 3.59 -1.08 10.93
CA LEU A 86 4.58 -1.98 10.31
C LEU A 86 5.62 -1.23 9.47
N LEU A 87 5.34 0.01 9.09
CA LEU A 87 6.25 0.80 8.28
C LEU A 87 7.53 1.16 9.05
N ALA A 88 7.40 1.58 10.31
CA ALA A 88 8.55 1.92 11.15
C ALA A 88 9.55 0.76 11.34
N PRO A 89 9.15 -0.46 11.76
CA PRO A 89 10.09 -1.58 11.88
C PRO A 89 10.63 -2.02 10.52
N SER A 90 9.83 -1.99 9.45
CA SER A 90 10.30 -2.31 8.09
C SER A 90 11.43 -1.37 7.66
N MET A 91 11.27 -0.06 7.88
CA MET A 91 12.29 0.92 7.56
C MET A 91 13.53 0.77 8.44
N ALA A 92 13.37 0.45 9.72
CA ALA A 92 14.49 0.19 10.62
C ALA A 92 15.31 -1.04 10.20
N MET A 93 14.64 -2.09 9.69
CA MET A 93 15.33 -3.26 9.13
C MET A 93 16.08 -2.91 7.84
N LEU A 94 15.46 -2.12 6.96
CA LEU A 94 16.09 -1.70 5.69
C LEU A 94 17.21 -0.67 5.89
N SER A 95 17.30 -0.01 7.04
CA SER A 95 18.39 0.92 7.36
C SER A 95 19.64 0.24 7.91
N MET A 96 19.64 -1.09 8.06
CA MET A 96 20.83 -1.83 8.48
C MET A 96 21.92 -1.77 7.39
N PRO A 97 23.22 -1.77 7.76
CA PRO A 97 24.32 -1.63 6.80
C PRO A 97 24.34 -2.73 5.73
N GLU A 98 23.88 -3.93 6.06
CA GLU A 98 23.72 -5.06 5.12
C GLU A 98 22.69 -4.78 4.01
N TRP A 99 21.68 -3.94 4.30
CA TRP A 99 20.64 -3.55 3.35
C TRP A 99 20.85 -2.12 2.83
N THR A 100 22.09 -1.64 2.73
CA THR A 100 22.34 -0.36 2.06
C THR A 100 22.08 -0.46 0.55
N CYS A 101 21.36 0.51 -0.02
CA CYS A 101 21.10 0.53 -1.47
C CYS A 101 22.42 0.72 -2.23
N PRO A 102 22.67 -0.05 -3.31
CA PRO A 102 23.84 0.18 -4.15
C PRO A 102 23.84 1.60 -4.73
N ALA A 103 25.00 2.25 -4.83
CA ALA A 103 25.08 3.61 -5.38
C ALA A 103 24.51 3.73 -6.81
N TRP A 104 24.58 2.65 -7.60
CA TRP A 104 24.05 2.63 -8.96
C TRP A 104 22.51 2.69 -8.98
N THR A 105 21.80 2.21 -7.95
CA THR A 105 20.32 2.25 -7.90
C THR A 105 19.77 3.65 -7.67
N GLN A 106 20.62 4.61 -7.28
CA GLN A 106 20.23 6.01 -7.08
C GLN A 106 20.42 6.86 -8.34
N ASN A 107 21.11 6.35 -9.36
CA ASN A 107 21.46 7.09 -10.56
C ASN A 107 20.56 6.70 -11.74
N ALA A 108 19.71 7.62 -12.20
CA ALA A 108 18.72 7.38 -13.26
C ALA A 108 19.34 6.89 -14.58
N SER A 109 20.56 7.34 -14.88
CA SER A 109 21.28 6.96 -16.10
C SER A 109 21.92 5.57 -16.03
N LEU A 110 22.06 4.98 -14.83
CA LEU A 110 22.73 3.69 -14.61
C LEU A 110 21.74 2.57 -14.28
N VAL A 111 20.54 2.91 -13.81
CA VAL A 111 19.50 1.92 -13.50
C VAL A 111 18.92 1.35 -14.77
N ASN A 112 19.12 0.05 -14.96
CA ASN A 112 18.35 -0.73 -15.91
C ASN A 112 17.25 -1.49 -15.17
N THR A 113 16.02 -0.96 -15.20
CA THR A 113 14.85 -1.55 -14.52
C THR A 113 14.47 -2.94 -15.03
N SER A 114 14.88 -3.27 -16.26
CA SER A 114 14.66 -4.60 -16.86
C SER A 114 15.76 -5.62 -16.54
N SER A 115 16.85 -5.19 -15.88
CA SER A 115 17.94 -6.09 -15.53
C SER A 115 17.57 -7.04 -14.40
N ALA A 116 18.03 -8.30 -14.49
CA ALA A 116 17.82 -9.29 -13.44
C ALA A 116 18.44 -8.84 -12.11
N GLU A 117 19.59 -8.17 -12.14
CA GLU A 117 20.25 -7.64 -10.93
C GLU A 117 19.37 -6.62 -10.19
N PHE A 118 18.74 -5.69 -10.92
CA PHE A 118 17.83 -4.73 -10.30
C PHE A 118 16.61 -5.43 -9.68
N VAL A 119 16.05 -6.41 -10.39
CA VAL A 119 14.91 -7.18 -9.89
C VAL A 119 15.26 -7.95 -8.62
N GLU A 120 16.43 -8.58 -8.57
CA GLU A 120 16.87 -9.30 -7.37
C GLU A 120 17.09 -8.39 -6.16
N VAL A 121 17.61 -7.18 -6.35
CA VAL A 121 17.88 -6.23 -5.25
C VAL A 121 16.60 -5.91 -4.48
N TRP A 122 15.53 -5.51 -5.16
CA TRP A 122 14.29 -5.15 -4.47
C TRP A 122 13.52 -6.40 -4.01
N GLN A 123 13.56 -7.51 -4.76
CA GLN A 123 12.89 -8.74 -4.37
C GLN A 123 13.50 -9.37 -3.12
N SER A 124 14.83 -9.38 -2.99
CA SER A 124 15.51 -9.90 -1.80
C SER A 124 15.08 -9.15 -0.55
N ARG A 125 15.00 -7.82 -0.64
CA ARG A 125 14.52 -6.95 0.45
C ARG A 125 13.04 -7.19 0.77
N MET A 126 12.20 -7.34 -0.25
CA MET A 126 10.79 -7.69 -0.05
C MET A 126 10.63 -9.02 0.68
N ARG A 127 11.42 -10.05 0.33
CA ARG A 127 11.40 -11.35 1.01
C ARG A 127 11.87 -11.25 2.46
N ALA A 128 12.81 -10.36 2.76
CA ALA A 128 13.28 -10.14 4.13
C ALA A 128 12.23 -9.45 5.04
N LEU A 129 11.20 -8.83 4.45
CA LEU A 129 10.13 -8.15 5.18
C LEU A 129 8.88 -9.03 5.40
N GLN A 130 8.76 -10.16 4.68
CA GLN A 130 7.64 -11.10 4.79
C GLN A 130 7.84 -12.05 5.97
#